data_AF-A0A0G2ECB1-F1
#
_entry.id   AF-A0A0G2ECB1-F1
#
_cell.length_a   1.000
_cell.length_b   1.000
_cell.length_c   1.000
_cell.angle_alpha   90.00
_cell.angle_beta   90.00
_cell.angle_gamma   90.00
#
_symmetry.space_group_name_H-M   'P 1'
#
loop_
_entity.id
_entity.type
_entity.pdbx_description
1 polymer ?
#
loop_
_entity_poly.entity_id
_entity_poly.type
_entity_poly.pdbx_seq_one_letter_code
_entity_poly.pdbx_strand_id
1 'polypeptide(L)'
;MLIEDVFTQHGTGEGVPLPFAYPPPAEHSSDPVLPPPQVLNQARRALVKALPEKGLGYRSASSHLLDDIVPALNANSRSANYYGFVTGGATPAAALADNLVTAYDQNVQVHLPMETVATDVEDQALRLLCQLLELDPGEWPHRTFTTGATASNVLGLACAREHVLRCAASRHSSQTISVGELGLVQAMRDAGVDSVQVLTTVPHSSLAKAASIVGVGRAAVKSVGLPDAPHRFDHVKLEAALASDRTASIVAISCSEVNTGRFATNGIWPTG
;
A
#
# COMPACT_ATOMS: atom_id res chain seq x y z
N MET A 1 -5.10 32.43 -16.54
CA MET A 1 -5.43 32.58 -15.11
C MET A 1 -4.32 31.88 -14.37
N LEU A 2 -3.31 32.67 -13.98
CA LEU A 2 -2.11 32.16 -13.35
C LEU A 2 -2.48 31.70 -11.93
N ILE A 3 -1.78 30.70 -11.43
CA ILE A 3 -1.94 30.18 -10.06
C ILE A 3 -1.91 31.33 -9.02
N GLU A 4 -1.18 32.41 -9.30
CA GLU A 4 -1.13 33.64 -8.50
C GLU A 4 -2.49 34.32 -8.25
N ASP A 5 -3.45 34.24 -9.17
CA ASP A 5 -4.80 34.81 -8.99
C ASP A 5 -5.63 34.05 -7.93
N VAL A 6 -5.27 32.79 -7.63
CA VAL A 6 -5.91 31.98 -6.57
C VAL A 6 -5.26 32.25 -5.21
N PHE A 7 -3.98 32.61 -5.16
CA PHE A 7 -3.23 32.83 -3.91
C PHE A 7 -3.26 34.27 -3.40
N THR A 8 -3.55 35.27 -4.23
CA THR A 8 -3.49 36.70 -3.83
C THR A 8 -4.79 37.27 -3.25
N GLN A 9 -5.94 36.61 -3.40
CA GLN A 9 -7.20 37.14 -2.83
C GLN A 9 -7.36 36.91 -1.31
N HIS A 10 -6.51 36.09 -0.69
CA HIS A 10 -6.52 35.88 0.77
C HIS A 10 -5.09 36.01 1.32
N GLY A 11 -4.79 37.23 1.80
CA GLY A 11 -3.47 37.68 2.22
C GLY A 11 -2.71 36.70 3.12
N THR A 12 -1.45 36.44 2.75
CA THR A 12 -0.50 35.66 3.53
C THR A 12 0.10 36.52 4.65
N GLY A 13 -0.65 36.66 5.74
CA GLY A 13 -0.07 36.90 7.07
C GLY A 13 0.39 35.58 7.70
N GLU A 14 1.43 35.62 8.53
CA GLU A 14 1.84 34.46 9.35
C GLU A 14 0.61 33.89 10.08
N GLY A 15 0.32 32.59 9.84
CA GLY A 15 -0.77 31.87 10.51
C GLY A 15 -2.02 31.59 9.68
N VAL A 16 -2.10 31.98 8.40
CA VAL A 16 -3.22 31.58 7.52
C VAL A 16 -2.94 30.20 6.91
N PRO A 17 -3.80 29.18 7.09
CA PRO A 17 -3.62 27.87 6.47
C PRO A 17 -3.64 28.01 4.94
N LEU A 18 -2.72 27.32 4.26
CA LEU A 18 -2.77 27.20 2.80
C LEU A 18 -4.18 26.74 2.37
N PRO A 19 -4.71 27.17 1.21
CA PRO A 19 -6.05 26.80 0.74
C PRO A 19 -6.26 25.29 0.55
N PHE A 20 -5.20 24.49 0.68
CA PHE A 20 -5.19 23.04 0.67
C PHE A 20 -4.56 22.40 1.92
N ALA A 21 -4.39 23.18 2.98
CA ALA A 21 -3.92 22.67 4.25
C ALA A 21 -4.89 21.60 4.76
N TYR A 22 -4.32 20.53 5.33
CA TYR A 22 -5.09 19.64 6.18
C TYR A 22 -5.83 20.51 7.20
N PRO A 23 -7.17 20.47 7.26
CA PRO A 23 -7.90 21.34 8.19
C PRO A 23 -7.33 21.08 9.59
N PRO A 24 -7.06 22.13 10.37
CA PRO A 24 -6.45 21.96 11.68
C PRO A 24 -7.26 20.90 12.45
N PRO A 25 -6.59 19.97 13.16
CA PRO A 25 -7.30 18.99 13.97
C PRO A 25 -8.28 19.76 14.82
N ALA A 26 -9.56 19.47 14.66
CA ALA A 26 -10.57 20.28 15.31
C ALA A 26 -10.44 20.07 16.82
N GLU A 27 -9.78 21.01 17.49
CA GLU A 27 -9.77 21.09 18.94
C GLU A 27 -11.24 21.27 19.36
N HIS A 28 -11.84 20.16 19.78
CA HIS A 28 -13.24 20.06 20.18
C HIS A 28 -14.28 20.34 19.08
N SER A 29 -14.14 19.75 17.88
CA SER A 29 -15.33 19.63 17.01
C SER A 29 -16.32 18.64 17.64
N SER A 30 -17.53 19.13 17.93
CA SER A 30 -18.71 18.33 18.27
C SER A 30 -19.31 17.63 17.04
N ASP A 31 -18.67 17.70 15.87
CA ASP A 31 -19.23 17.15 14.65
C ASP A 31 -19.21 15.63 14.71
N PRO A 32 -20.31 14.99 14.27
CA PRO A 32 -20.40 13.54 14.28
C PRO A 32 -19.37 12.94 13.32
N VAL A 33 -18.66 11.91 13.78
CA VAL A 33 -17.65 11.19 12.97
C VAL A 33 -18.26 10.59 11.70
N LEU A 34 -19.51 10.15 11.80
CA LEU A 34 -20.29 9.59 10.71
C LEU A 34 -21.40 10.58 10.32
N PRO A 35 -21.59 10.86 9.02
CA PRO A 35 -22.70 11.68 8.56
C PRO A 35 -24.05 11.03 8.91
N PRO A 36 -25.08 11.82 9.30
CA PRO A 36 -26.42 11.29 9.55
C PRO A 36 -27.00 10.58 8.31
N PRO A 37 -27.84 9.54 8.48
CA PRO A 37 -28.44 8.81 7.35
C PRO A 37 -29.18 9.71 6.34
N GLN A 38 -29.78 10.80 6.80
CA GLN A 38 -30.48 11.78 5.97
C GLN A 38 -29.51 12.48 5.01
N VAL A 39 -28.33 12.91 5.50
CA VAL A 39 -27.28 13.54 4.69
C VAL A 39 -26.73 12.57 3.65
N LEU A 40 -26.47 11.32 4.05
CA LEU A 40 -26.05 10.26 3.11
C LEU A 40 -27.09 10.02 2.01
N ASN A 41 -28.38 10.00 2.36
CA ASN A 41 -29.46 9.80 1.39
C ASN A 41 -29.63 11.02 0.47
N GLN A 42 -29.47 12.23 0.98
CA GLN A 42 -29.49 13.46 0.17
C GLN A 42 -28.35 13.46 -0.85
N ALA A 43 -27.11 13.23 -0.41
CA ALA A 43 -25.94 13.15 -1.29
C ALA A 43 -26.14 12.11 -2.41
N ARG A 44 -26.62 10.91 -2.07
CA ARG A 44 -26.92 9.85 -3.06
C ARG A 44 -27.97 10.25 -4.10
N ARG A 45 -28.97 11.05 -3.71
CA ARG A 45 -29.99 11.59 -4.62
C ARG A 45 -29.42 12.71 -5.50
N ALA A 46 -28.53 13.54 -4.97
CA ALA A 46 -27.88 14.64 -5.68
C ALA A 46 -26.85 14.18 -6.73
N LEU A 47 -26.29 12.96 -6.59
CA LEU A 47 -25.35 12.40 -7.56
C LEU A 47 -25.89 12.47 -9.00
N VAL A 48 -25.08 13.03 -9.90
CA VAL A 48 -25.32 13.05 -11.35
C VAL A 48 -25.48 11.61 -11.85
N LYS A 49 -26.64 11.26 -12.41
CA LYS A 49 -26.99 9.88 -12.82
C LYS A 49 -26.71 9.56 -14.28
N ALA A 50 -26.59 10.58 -15.12
CA ALA A 50 -26.30 10.45 -16.54
C ALA A 50 -25.22 11.45 -16.93
N LEU A 51 -24.30 11.02 -17.80
CA LEU A 51 -23.27 11.89 -18.35
C LEU A 51 -23.93 12.90 -19.31
N PRO A 52 -23.91 14.21 -19.03
CA PRO A 52 -24.53 15.20 -19.91
C PRO A 52 -23.70 15.41 -21.18
N GLU A 53 -24.36 15.73 -22.30
CA GLU A 53 -23.68 16.06 -23.57
C GLU A 53 -22.78 17.28 -23.47
N LYS A 54 -23.12 18.21 -22.57
CA LYS A 54 -22.32 19.40 -22.23
C LYS A 54 -21.88 19.30 -20.78
N GLY A 55 -20.60 19.55 -20.53
CA GLY A 55 -20.04 19.53 -19.18
C GLY A 55 -20.70 20.56 -18.26
N LEU A 56 -20.76 20.26 -16.96
CA LEU A 56 -21.39 21.10 -15.94
C LEU A 56 -20.65 22.44 -15.70
N GLY A 57 -19.39 22.52 -16.13
CA GLY A 57 -18.49 23.63 -15.85
C GLY A 57 -17.97 23.63 -14.41
N TYR A 58 -16.89 24.37 -14.18
CA TYR A 58 -16.18 24.40 -12.90
C TYR A 58 -17.11 24.77 -11.74
N ARG A 59 -17.85 25.89 -11.84
CA ARG A 59 -18.71 26.37 -10.75
C ARG A 59 -19.73 25.34 -10.29
N SER A 60 -20.44 24.72 -11.22
CA SER A 60 -21.47 23.73 -10.90
C SER A 60 -20.86 22.44 -10.33
N ALA A 61 -19.71 22.01 -10.86
CA ALA A 61 -18.98 20.86 -10.34
C ALA A 61 -18.46 21.11 -8.92
N SER A 62 -17.88 22.29 -8.66
CA SER A 62 -17.41 22.68 -7.33
C SER A 62 -18.55 22.77 -6.32
N SER A 63 -19.69 23.38 -6.68
CA SER A 63 -20.87 23.42 -5.82
C SER A 63 -21.38 22.00 -5.52
N HIS A 64 -21.47 21.13 -6.52
CA HIS A 64 -21.86 19.74 -6.29
C HIS A 64 -20.92 19.03 -5.31
N LEU A 65 -19.60 19.17 -5.48
CA LEU A 65 -18.63 18.56 -4.58
C LEU A 65 -18.72 19.11 -3.16
N LEU A 66 -18.75 20.44 -3.00
CA LEU A 66 -18.72 21.09 -1.68
C LEU A 66 -20.04 21.01 -0.93
N ASP A 67 -21.17 21.12 -1.64
CA ASP A 67 -22.49 21.25 -1.03
C ASP A 67 -23.19 19.89 -0.89
N ASP A 68 -22.99 18.95 -1.84
CA ASP A 68 -23.67 17.65 -1.82
C ASP A 68 -22.77 16.50 -1.35
N ILE A 69 -21.48 16.50 -1.72
CA ILE A 69 -20.58 15.36 -1.46
C ILE A 69 -19.83 15.51 -0.15
N VAL A 70 -19.12 16.62 0.07
CA VAL A 70 -18.28 16.84 1.25
C VAL A 70 -19.03 16.62 2.58
N PRO A 71 -20.28 17.09 2.77
CA PRO A 71 -21.03 16.85 4.00
C PRO A 71 -21.35 15.36 4.26
N ALA A 72 -21.33 14.53 3.21
CA ALA A 72 -21.59 13.09 3.28
C ALA A 72 -20.31 12.24 3.37
N LEU A 73 -19.12 12.86 3.43
CA LEU A 73 -17.86 12.17 3.72
C LEU A 73 -17.70 12.00 5.24
N ASN A 74 -17.26 10.82 5.67
CA ASN A 74 -16.94 10.61 7.08
C ASN A 74 -15.65 11.32 7.50
N ALA A 75 -15.42 11.40 8.80
CA ALA A 75 -14.22 11.99 9.37
C ALA A 75 -13.21 10.93 9.84
N ASN A 76 -13.16 9.75 9.20
CA ASN A 76 -12.40 8.58 9.68
C ASN A 76 -10.94 8.89 10.05
N SER A 77 -10.20 9.54 9.15
CA SER A 77 -8.79 9.92 9.34
C SER A 77 -8.61 11.30 9.94
N ARG A 78 -9.70 12.04 10.21
CA ARG A 78 -9.70 13.44 10.69
C ARG A 78 -10.26 13.60 12.11
N SER A 79 -10.81 12.55 12.69
CA SER A 79 -11.44 12.57 14.01
C SER A 79 -10.75 11.63 14.98
N ALA A 80 -10.46 12.11 16.19
CA ALA A 80 -9.95 11.30 17.30
C ALA A 80 -10.97 10.26 17.83
N ASN A 81 -12.23 10.35 17.39
CA ASN A 81 -13.33 9.49 17.83
C ASN A 81 -13.68 8.38 16.83
N TYR A 82 -12.87 8.17 15.78
CA TYR A 82 -13.04 7.06 14.86
C TYR A 82 -12.16 5.87 15.27
N TYR A 83 -12.78 4.77 15.68
CA TYR A 83 -12.10 3.56 16.15
C TYR A 83 -12.26 2.35 15.21
N GLY A 84 -12.67 2.61 13.96
CA GLY A 84 -12.84 1.57 12.95
C GLY A 84 -11.59 1.40 12.08
N PHE A 85 -11.28 0.16 11.70
CA PHE A 85 -10.16 -0.17 10.79
C PHE A 85 -8.79 0.35 11.26
N VAL A 86 -7.79 0.22 10.39
CA VAL A 86 -6.49 0.86 10.53
C VAL A 86 -6.49 2.07 9.60
N THR A 87 -6.84 3.22 10.15
CA THR A 87 -6.84 4.49 9.41
C THR A 87 -5.72 5.38 9.91
N GLY A 88 -4.80 5.74 9.02
CA GLY A 88 -3.79 6.76 9.31
C GLY A 88 -4.38 8.17 9.27
N GLY A 89 -3.58 9.15 9.67
CA GLY A 89 -3.84 10.57 9.43
C GLY A 89 -2.85 11.11 8.38
N ALA A 90 -3.09 12.33 7.90
CA ALA A 90 -2.13 13.05 7.06
C ALA A 90 -1.56 14.22 7.85
N THR A 91 -0.24 14.44 7.74
CA THR A 91 0.39 15.66 8.26
C THR A 91 0.14 16.82 7.30
N PRO A 92 0.23 18.09 7.75
CA PRO A 92 0.12 19.24 6.85
C PRO A 92 1.13 19.20 5.69
N ALA A 93 2.36 18.71 5.95
CA ALA A 93 3.38 18.53 4.91
C ALA A 93 2.99 17.46 3.88
N ALA A 94 2.43 16.33 4.32
CA ALA A 94 1.95 15.28 3.43
C ALA A 94 0.77 15.76 2.56
N ALA A 95 -0.17 16.51 3.16
CA ALA A 95 -1.28 17.10 2.42
C ALA A 95 -0.80 18.11 1.37
N LEU A 96 0.16 18.97 1.70
CA LEU A 96 0.76 19.89 0.72
C LEU A 96 1.39 19.12 -0.45
N ALA A 97 2.17 18.07 -0.16
CA ALA A 97 2.81 17.26 -1.19
C ALA A 97 1.79 16.63 -2.16
N ASP A 98 0.70 16.04 -1.68
CA ASP A 98 -0.36 15.45 -2.53
C ASP A 98 -1.06 16.51 -3.41
N ASN A 99 -1.25 17.73 -2.91
CA ASN A 99 -1.79 18.82 -3.71
C ASN A 99 -0.81 19.27 -4.80
N LEU A 100 0.50 19.28 -4.53
CA LEU A 100 1.51 19.54 -5.55
C LEU A 100 1.54 18.44 -6.60
N VAL A 101 1.45 17.16 -6.21
CA VAL A 101 1.34 16.04 -7.15
C VAL A 101 0.17 16.27 -8.11
N THR A 102 -1.01 16.64 -7.60
CA THR A 102 -2.19 16.94 -8.42
C THR A 102 -2.00 18.18 -9.30
N ALA A 103 -1.39 19.24 -8.78
CA ALA A 103 -1.24 20.51 -9.50
C ALA A 103 -0.23 20.42 -10.66
N TYR A 104 0.82 19.60 -10.51
CA TYR A 104 1.88 19.48 -11.50
C TYR A 104 1.75 18.25 -12.43
N ASP A 105 0.94 17.25 -12.07
CA ASP A 105 0.50 16.13 -12.92
C ASP A 105 1.63 15.52 -13.78
N GLN A 106 2.77 15.22 -13.16
CA GLN A 106 3.96 14.72 -13.84
C GLN A 106 3.84 13.22 -14.15
N ASN A 107 4.27 12.80 -15.34
CA ASN A 107 4.46 11.38 -15.67
C ASN A 107 5.85 10.92 -15.25
N VAL A 108 5.93 9.98 -14.31
CA VAL A 108 7.18 9.54 -13.65
C VAL A 108 7.59 8.10 -14.03
N GLN A 109 7.16 7.60 -15.19
CA GLN A 109 7.40 6.22 -15.61
C GLN A 109 8.89 5.84 -15.78
N VAL A 110 9.78 6.80 -16.05
CA VAL A 110 11.21 6.58 -16.29
C VAL A 110 12.07 7.63 -15.60
N HIS A 111 13.33 7.28 -15.31
CA HIS A 111 14.30 8.19 -14.73
C HIS A 111 14.92 9.09 -15.82
N LEU A 112 14.61 10.39 -15.76
CA LEU A 112 15.07 11.43 -16.70
C LEU A 112 15.75 12.58 -15.92
N PRO A 113 17.00 12.39 -15.44
CA PRO A 113 17.65 13.30 -14.49
C PRO A 113 17.95 14.69 -15.07
N MET A 114 17.92 14.85 -16.39
CA MET A 114 18.09 16.15 -17.06
C MET A 114 16.76 16.89 -17.25
N GLU A 115 15.62 16.27 -16.96
CA GLU A 115 14.29 16.82 -17.24
C GLU A 115 13.46 17.00 -15.96
N THR A 116 13.61 16.13 -14.96
CA THR A 116 12.82 16.17 -13.73
C THR A 116 13.53 15.50 -12.56
N VAL A 117 13.29 16.01 -11.34
CA VAL A 117 13.79 15.44 -10.08
C VAL A 117 12.87 14.39 -9.48
N ALA A 118 11.71 14.13 -10.11
CA ALA A 118 10.62 13.40 -9.47
C ALA A 118 11.01 11.97 -9.01
N THR A 119 11.80 11.26 -9.81
CA THR A 119 12.30 9.92 -9.46
C THR A 119 13.41 9.96 -8.40
N ASP A 120 14.21 11.02 -8.35
CA ASP A 120 15.20 11.24 -7.28
C ASP A 120 14.53 11.51 -5.94
N VAL A 121 13.40 12.22 -5.94
CA VAL A 121 12.58 12.47 -4.74
C VAL A 121 12.02 11.16 -4.19
N GLU A 122 11.49 10.26 -5.05
CA GLU A 122 11.05 8.94 -4.63
C GLU A 122 12.20 8.12 -4.01
N ASP A 123 13.35 8.04 -4.68
CA ASP A 123 14.51 7.29 -4.16
C ASP A 123 14.97 7.84 -2.81
N GLN A 124 15.11 9.17 -2.69
CA GLN A 124 15.57 9.78 -1.45
C GLN A 124 14.55 9.60 -0.31
N ALA A 125 13.25 9.68 -0.57
CA ALA A 125 12.21 9.38 0.41
C ALA A 125 12.25 7.92 0.89
N LEU A 126 12.49 6.97 -0.02
CA LEU A 126 12.66 5.55 0.33
C LEU A 126 13.94 5.29 1.14
N ARG A 127 15.04 6.01 0.87
CA ARG A 127 16.27 5.94 1.68
C ARG A 127 16.03 6.46 3.09
N LEU A 128 15.28 7.55 3.25
CA LEU A 128 14.88 8.07 4.56
C LEU A 128 13.94 7.09 5.29
N LEU A 129 13.04 6.40 4.57
CA LEU A 129 12.21 5.35 5.15
C LEU A 129 13.04 4.16 5.65
N CYS A 130 14.07 3.75 4.90
CA CYS A 130 15.01 2.73 5.38
C CYS A 130 15.69 3.17 6.68
N GLN A 131 16.19 4.40 6.75
CA GLN A 131 16.81 4.95 7.97
C GLN A 131 15.83 4.99 9.15
N LEU A 132 14.58 5.39 8.92
CA LEU A 132 13.52 5.39 9.94
C LEU A 132 13.25 3.99 10.50
N LEU A 133 13.42 2.95 9.68
CA LEU A 133 13.24 1.55 10.04
C LEU A 133 14.55 0.88 10.49
N GLU A 134 15.62 1.65 10.69
CA GLU A 134 16.95 1.15 11.05
C GLU A 134 17.53 0.13 10.04
N LEU A 135 17.20 0.30 8.76
CA LEU A 135 17.74 -0.47 7.64
C LEU A 135 18.80 0.35 6.90
N ASP A 136 19.95 -0.26 6.58
CA ASP A 136 20.98 0.41 5.77
C ASP A 136 20.50 0.58 4.32
N PRO A 137 20.27 1.80 3.82
CA PRO A 137 19.87 2.00 2.43
C PRO A 137 20.90 1.49 1.40
N GLY A 138 22.16 1.27 1.78
CA GLY A 138 23.18 0.64 0.95
C GLY A 138 22.95 -0.85 0.71
N GLU A 139 22.35 -1.56 1.67
CA GLU A 139 21.99 -2.98 1.56
C GLU A 139 20.65 -3.20 0.86
N TRP A 140 19.82 -2.16 0.78
CA TRP A 140 18.48 -2.21 0.18
C TRP A 140 18.36 -1.36 -1.09
N PRO A 141 19.24 -1.48 -2.10
CA PRO A 141 19.34 -0.53 -3.22
C PRO A 141 18.10 -0.49 -4.15
N HIS A 142 17.25 -1.51 -4.11
CA HIS A 142 16.07 -1.63 -4.96
C HIS A 142 14.79 -1.42 -4.14
N ARG A 143 14.18 -0.25 -4.29
CA ARG A 143 13.03 0.22 -3.51
C ARG A 143 12.03 0.89 -4.45
N THR A 144 10.75 0.86 -4.09
CA THR A 144 9.70 1.61 -4.79
C THR A 144 8.50 1.81 -3.87
N PHE A 145 7.77 2.91 -4.04
CA PHE A 145 6.45 3.05 -3.44
C PHE A 145 5.42 2.30 -4.28
N THR A 146 4.49 1.61 -3.61
CA THR A 146 3.32 1.03 -4.27
C THR A 146 2.07 1.76 -3.79
N THR A 147 0.96 1.58 -4.51
CA THR A 147 -0.33 2.19 -4.16
C THR A 147 -0.95 1.64 -2.87
N GLY A 148 -0.36 0.61 -2.26
CA GLY A 148 -0.77 0.08 -0.96
C GLY A 148 -0.38 -1.38 -0.74
N ALA A 149 -0.70 -1.90 0.44
CA ALA A 149 -0.25 -3.22 0.90
C ALA A 149 -0.58 -4.39 -0.06
N THR A 150 -1.69 -4.32 -0.82
CA THR A 150 -2.00 -5.36 -1.82
C THR A 150 -1.02 -5.32 -3.00
N ALA A 151 -0.70 -4.13 -3.51
CA ALA A 151 0.29 -3.97 -4.59
C ALA A 151 1.69 -4.38 -4.11
N SER A 152 2.08 -4.02 -2.88
CA SER A 152 3.33 -4.50 -2.27
C SER A 152 3.37 -6.03 -2.16
N ASN A 153 2.28 -6.68 -1.76
CA ASN A 153 2.21 -8.15 -1.72
C ASN A 153 2.32 -8.77 -3.12
N VAL A 154 1.73 -8.16 -4.15
CA VAL A 154 1.86 -8.65 -5.53
C VAL A 154 3.32 -8.56 -5.99
N LEU A 155 3.96 -7.42 -5.80
CA LEU A 155 5.36 -7.21 -6.19
C LEU A 155 6.29 -8.15 -5.39
N GLY A 156 6.14 -8.17 -4.07
CA GLY A 156 6.93 -9.03 -3.18
C GLY A 156 6.80 -10.51 -3.51
N LEU A 157 5.57 -11.01 -3.75
CA LEU A 157 5.38 -12.40 -4.16
C LEU A 157 5.89 -12.69 -5.57
N ALA A 158 5.82 -11.74 -6.51
CA ALA A 158 6.40 -11.91 -7.84
C ALA A 158 7.93 -12.06 -7.76
N CYS A 159 8.61 -11.19 -7.01
CA CYS A 159 10.04 -11.27 -6.74
C CYS A 159 10.42 -12.55 -5.99
N ALA A 160 9.67 -12.91 -4.94
CA ALA A 160 9.93 -14.13 -4.18
C ALA A 160 9.74 -15.38 -5.03
N ARG A 161 8.70 -15.45 -5.86
CA ARG A 161 8.46 -16.55 -6.82
C ARG A 161 9.63 -16.73 -7.79
N GLU A 162 10.14 -15.63 -8.36
CA GLU A 162 11.35 -15.67 -9.19
C GLU A 162 12.55 -16.24 -8.43
N HIS A 163 12.79 -15.70 -7.24
CA HIS A 163 13.94 -16.06 -6.43
C HIS A 163 13.92 -17.55 -6.04
N VAL A 164 12.81 -18.05 -5.48
CA VAL A 164 12.74 -19.42 -4.98
C VAL A 164 12.86 -20.46 -6.11
N LEU A 165 12.36 -20.15 -7.31
CA LEU A 165 12.52 -21.02 -8.46
C LEU A 165 13.96 -21.02 -8.96
N ARG A 166 14.62 -19.86 -9.05
CA ARG A 166 16.06 -19.79 -9.37
C ARG A 166 16.91 -20.57 -8.37
N CYS A 167 16.64 -20.43 -7.08
CA CYS A 167 17.33 -21.20 -6.04
C CYS A 167 17.07 -22.71 -6.12
N ALA A 168 15.89 -23.14 -6.56
CA ALA A 168 15.60 -24.54 -6.77
C ALA A 168 16.35 -25.10 -8.00
N ALA A 169 16.34 -24.36 -9.11
CA ALA A 169 17.07 -24.72 -10.34
C ALA A 169 18.59 -24.81 -10.11
N SER A 170 19.16 -23.88 -9.34
CA SER A 170 20.61 -23.83 -9.08
C SER A 170 21.16 -25.06 -8.35
N ARG A 171 20.29 -25.93 -7.80
CA ARG A 171 20.70 -27.18 -7.13
C ARG A 171 21.11 -28.28 -8.11
N HIS A 172 20.69 -28.20 -9.37
CA HIS A 172 20.93 -29.25 -10.38
C HIS A 172 21.23 -28.71 -11.78
N SER A 173 21.12 -27.40 -12.01
CA SER A 173 21.46 -26.73 -13.27
C SER A 173 22.22 -25.43 -13.03
N SER A 174 23.16 -25.11 -13.91
CA SER A 174 23.84 -23.80 -13.94
C SER A 174 23.08 -22.75 -14.76
N GLN A 175 21.94 -23.11 -15.36
CA GLN A 175 21.13 -22.20 -16.17
C GLN A 175 20.30 -21.28 -15.28
N THR A 176 20.41 -19.98 -15.51
CA THR A 176 19.53 -18.99 -14.88
C THR A 176 18.13 -19.11 -15.49
N ILE A 177 17.14 -19.37 -14.65
CA ILE A 177 15.72 -19.38 -15.07
C ILE A 177 15.03 -18.08 -14.71
N SER A 178 14.02 -17.70 -15.49
CA SER A 178 13.18 -16.53 -15.23
C SER A 178 11.73 -16.88 -15.52
N VAL A 179 10.86 -16.70 -14.53
CA VAL A 179 9.41 -16.81 -14.72
C VAL A 179 8.89 -15.75 -15.68
N GLY A 180 9.47 -14.54 -15.65
CA GLY A 180 9.14 -13.45 -16.58
C GLY A 180 9.38 -13.81 -18.05
N GLU A 181 10.40 -14.63 -18.33
CA GLU A 181 10.75 -15.06 -19.69
C GLU A 181 10.06 -16.36 -20.08
N LEU A 182 10.05 -17.36 -19.19
CA LEU A 182 9.60 -18.73 -19.51
C LEU A 182 8.11 -18.97 -19.20
N GLY A 183 7.52 -18.14 -18.35
CA GLY A 183 6.25 -18.43 -17.69
C GLY A 183 6.40 -19.44 -16.54
N LEU A 184 5.42 -19.45 -15.63
CA LEU A 184 5.50 -20.20 -14.37
C LEU A 184 5.62 -21.71 -14.56
N VAL A 185 4.83 -22.28 -15.48
CA VAL A 185 4.79 -23.73 -15.71
C VAL A 185 6.15 -24.25 -16.20
N GLN A 186 6.75 -23.56 -17.17
CA GLN A 186 8.04 -23.98 -17.71
C GLN A 186 9.16 -23.73 -16.68
N ALA A 187 9.17 -22.58 -16.00
CA ALA A 187 10.13 -22.29 -14.96
C ALA A 187 10.11 -23.33 -13.81
N MET A 188 8.93 -23.81 -13.41
CA MET A 188 8.80 -24.87 -12.41
C MET A 188 9.36 -26.22 -12.88
N ARG A 189 9.09 -26.60 -14.15
CA ARG A 189 9.67 -27.82 -14.75
C ARG A 189 11.19 -27.75 -14.77
N ASP A 190 11.74 -26.63 -15.23
CA ASP A 190 13.18 -26.41 -15.32
C ASP A 190 13.83 -26.32 -13.94
N ALA A 191 13.11 -25.84 -12.92
CA ALA A 191 13.54 -25.85 -11.52
C ALA A 191 13.42 -27.23 -10.84
N GLY A 192 12.76 -28.21 -11.48
CA GLY A 192 12.52 -29.52 -10.89
C GLY A 192 11.54 -29.49 -9.70
N VAL A 193 10.62 -28.52 -9.67
CA VAL A 193 9.60 -28.39 -8.62
C VAL A 193 8.20 -28.61 -9.17
N ASP A 194 7.34 -29.20 -8.36
CA ASP A 194 5.94 -29.47 -8.72
C ASP A 194 5.00 -28.42 -8.14
N SER A 195 5.43 -27.69 -7.10
CA SER A 195 4.60 -26.66 -6.48
C SER A 195 5.41 -25.50 -5.89
N VAL A 196 4.74 -24.35 -5.77
CA VAL A 196 5.19 -23.19 -4.99
C VAL A 196 4.19 -22.99 -3.85
N GLN A 197 4.67 -22.79 -2.63
CA GLN A 197 3.83 -22.49 -1.46
C GLN A 197 4.24 -21.20 -0.78
N VAL A 198 3.27 -20.55 -0.14
CA VAL A 198 3.47 -19.36 0.70
C VAL A 198 3.10 -19.71 2.13
N LEU A 199 4.08 -19.77 3.02
CA LEU A 199 3.92 -20.12 4.43
C LEU A 199 3.83 -18.85 5.26
N THR A 200 2.81 -18.76 6.12
CA THR A 200 2.53 -17.55 6.90
C THR A 200 1.70 -17.86 8.15
N THR A 201 1.30 -16.84 8.90
CA THR A 201 0.40 -16.95 10.06
C THR A 201 -0.73 -15.94 9.92
N VAL A 202 -1.97 -16.35 10.22
CA VAL A 202 -3.19 -15.50 10.13
C VAL A 202 -3.19 -14.63 8.84
N PRO A 203 -3.17 -15.25 7.65
CA PRO A 203 -2.94 -14.53 6.40
C PRO A 203 -4.00 -13.46 6.17
N HIS A 204 -3.55 -12.22 5.96
CA HIS A 204 -4.45 -11.17 5.49
C HIS A 204 -4.99 -11.51 4.08
N SER A 205 -6.23 -11.12 3.81
CA SER A 205 -6.90 -11.38 2.52
C SER A 205 -6.12 -10.87 1.30
N SER A 206 -5.30 -9.81 1.46
CA SER A 206 -4.45 -9.27 0.41
C SER A 206 -3.35 -10.22 -0.04
N LEU A 207 -2.79 -11.04 0.87
CA LEU A 207 -1.73 -11.99 0.54
C LEU A 207 -2.26 -13.11 -0.36
N ALA A 208 -3.42 -13.69 0.00
CA ALA A 208 -4.09 -14.68 -0.84
C ALA A 208 -4.52 -14.09 -2.18
N LYS A 209 -5.02 -12.84 -2.21
CA LYS A 209 -5.31 -12.13 -3.47
C LYS A 209 -4.05 -11.96 -4.32
N ALA A 210 -2.94 -11.53 -3.73
CA ALA A 210 -1.67 -11.39 -4.44
C ALA A 210 -1.18 -12.72 -5.02
N ALA A 211 -1.22 -13.80 -4.24
CA ALA A 211 -0.88 -15.15 -4.70
C ALA A 211 -1.70 -15.58 -5.92
N SER A 212 -3.00 -15.21 -5.96
CA SER A 212 -3.86 -15.47 -7.12
C SER A 212 -3.46 -14.68 -8.37
N ILE A 213 -3.01 -13.43 -8.20
CA ILE A 213 -2.60 -12.55 -9.30
C ILE A 213 -1.28 -13.03 -9.91
N VAL A 214 -0.31 -13.42 -9.07
CA VAL A 214 1.02 -13.89 -9.54
C VAL A 214 1.02 -15.34 -10.03
N GLY A 215 -0.15 -15.99 -10.13
CA GLY A 215 -0.30 -17.34 -10.67
C GLY A 215 0.10 -18.48 -9.73
N VAL A 216 0.43 -18.20 -8.47
CA VAL A 216 0.73 -19.23 -7.45
C VAL A 216 -0.56 -19.83 -6.86
N GLY A 217 -1.64 -19.05 -6.84
CA GLY A 217 -2.97 -19.49 -6.42
C GLY A 217 -3.24 -19.30 -4.92
N ARG A 218 -4.52 -19.12 -4.56
CA ARG A 218 -4.93 -18.90 -3.16
C ARG A 218 -4.64 -20.09 -2.26
N ALA A 219 -4.83 -21.30 -2.78
CA ALA A 219 -4.64 -22.55 -2.05
C ALA A 219 -3.17 -22.83 -1.67
N ALA A 220 -2.23 -22.16 -2.33
CA ALA A 220 -0.81 -22.26 -2.00
C ALA A 220 -0.44 -21.44 -0.75
N VAL A 221 -1.30 -20.54 -0.27
CA VAL A 221 -1.10 -19.82 0.99
C VAL A 221 -1.52 -20.71 2.14
N LYS A 222 -0.55 -21.15 2.95
CA LYS A 222 -0.76 -22.08 4.06
C LYS A 222 -0.41 -21.40 5.38
N SER A 223 -1.34 -21.49 6.33
CA SER A 223 -1.10 -21.02 7.70
C SER A 223 -0.34 -22.09 8.49
N VAL A 224 0.79 -21.72 9.06
CA VAL A 224 1.66 -22.58 9.89
C VAL A 224 1.80 -22.02 11.31
N GLY A 225 0.68 -21.50 11.85
CA GLY A 225 0.62 -20.95 13.20
C GLY A 225 0.47 -22.00 14.30
N LEU A 226 0.79 -21.60 15.53
CA LEU A 226 0.54 -22.41 16.73
C LEU A 226 -0.97 -22.59 16.97
N PRO A 227 -1.44 -23.73 17.50
CA PRO A 227 -2.86 -23.95 17.79
C PRO A 227 -3.45 -22.94 18.79
N ASP A 228 -2.69 -22.58 19.82
CA ASP A 228 -3.06 -21.69 20.92
C ASP A 228 -2.65 -20.21 20.69
N ALA A 229 -1.70 -19.99 19.80
CA ALA A 229 -1.23 -18.67 19.39
C ALA A 229 -1.08 -18.57 17.86
N PRO A 230 -2.18 -18.58 17.09
CA PRO A 230 -2.14 -18.75 15.62
C PRO A 230 -1.40 -17.65 14.85
N HIS A 231 -1.20 -16.49 15.48
CA HIS A 231 -0.39 -15.38 14.94
C HIS A 231 1.11 -15.72 14.98
N ARG A 232 1.57 -16.55 15.92
CA ARG A 232 2.97 -16.98 16.05
C ARG A 232 3.23 -18.21 15.20
N PHE A 233 4.41 -18.26 14.58
CA PHE A 233 4.85 -19.43 13.83
C PHE A 233 4.99 -20.66 14.75
N ASP A 234 4.46 -21.78 14.29
CA ASP A 234 4.79 -23.10 14.82
C ASP A 234 6.04 -23.59 14.08
N HIS A 235 7.20 -23.50 14.74
CA HIS A 235 8.48 -23.82 14.11
C HIS A 235 8.57 -25.26 13.61
N VAL A 236 7.93 -26.21 14.30
CA VAL A 236 7.91 -27.63 13.87
C VAL A 236 7.10 -27.78 12.59
N LYS A 237 5.91 -27.15 12.51
CA LYS A 237 5.11 -27.16 11.27
C LYS A 237 5.80 -26.42 10.14
N LEU A 238 6.46 -25.30 10.44
CA LEU A 238 7.21 -24.52 9.46
C LEU A 238 8.36 -25.34 8.87
N GLU A 239 9.17 -25.98 9.71
CA GLU A 239 10.26 -26.87 9.28
C GLU A 239 9.74 -28.03 8.44
N ALA A 240 8.68 -28.71 8.89
CA ALA A 240 8.07 -29.81 8.14
C ALA A 240 7.54 -29.35 6.77
N ALA A 241 6.93 -28.16 6.69
CA ALA A 241 6.45 -27.60 5.44
C ALA A 241 7.61 -27.22 4.50
N LEU A 242 8.69 -26.64 5.04
CA LEU A 242 9.90 -26.28 4.27
C LEU A 242 10.65 -27.51 3.74
N ALA A 243 10.57 -28.64 4.44
CA ALA A 243 11.17 -29.91 4.03
C ALA A 243 10.37 -30.68 2.96
N SER A 244 9.24 -30.11 2.47
CA SER A 244 8.43 -30.76 1.45
C SER A 244 9.22 -30.92 0.14
N ASP A 245 9.30 -32.17 -0.33
CA ASP A 245 10.03 -32.48 -1.56
C ASP A 245 9.41 -31.78 -2.78
N ARG A 246 10.26 -31.45 -3.76
CA ARG A 246 9.90 -30.79 -5.03
C ARG A 246 9.00 -29.56 -4.85
N THR A 247 9.13 -28.85 -3.72
CA THR A 247 8.30 -27.68 -3.38
C THR A 247 9.17 -26.46 -3.09
N ALA A 248 8.95 -25.38 -3.82
CA ALA A 248 9.57 -24.09 -3.54
C ALA A 248 8.74 -23.31 -2.52
N SER A 249 9.38 -22.78 -1.48
CA SER A 249 8.68 -22.17 -0.35
C SER A 249 9.02 -20.70 -0.19
N ILE A 250 8.00 -19.85 -0.09
CA ILE A 250 8.09 -18.44 0.27
C ILE A 250 7.57 -18.30 1.69
N VAL A 251 8.29 -17.64 2.58
CA VAL A 251 7.79 -17.34 3.94
C VAL A 251 7.38 -15.88 4.00
N ALA A 252 6.10 -15.63 4.28
CA ALA A 252 5.55 -14.28 4.46
C ALA A 252 5.31 -14.04 5.96
N ILE A 253 6.07 -13.12 6.54
CA ILE A 253 6.05 -12.83 7.98
C ILE A 253 5.20 -11.59 8.22
N SER A 254 4.17 -11.70 9.06
CA SER A 254 3.33 -10.56 9.44
C SER A 254 3.94 -9.78 10.61
N CYS A 255 4.17 -8.50 10.39
CA CYS A 255 4.52 -7.53 11.42
C CYS A 255 3.24 -6.78 11.82
N SER A 256 2.59 -7.22 12.92
CA SER A 256 1.28 -6.74 13.37
C SER A 256 0.12 -7.15 12.43
N GLU A 257 -0.52 -8.29 12.70
CA GLU A 257 -1.69 -8.70 11.93
C GLU A 257 -2.93 -7.83 12.26
N VAL A 258 -3.79 -7.64 11.27
CA VAL A 258 -4.79 -6.55 11.25
C VAL A 258 -5.89 -6.65 12.32
N ASN A 259 -6.15 -7.81 12.90
CA ASN A 259 -7.28 -8.00 13.82
C ASN A 259 -6.91 -7.76 15.29
N THR A 260 -5.69 -8.11 15.69
CA THR A 260 -5.23 -8.08 17.09
C THR A 260 -3.94 -7.27 17.28
N GLY A 261 -3.29 -6.84 16.19
CA GLY A 261 -2.04 -6.09 16.23
C GLY A 261 -0.83 -6.91 16.68
N ARG A 262 -0.95 -8.24 16.73
CA ARG A 262 0.10 -9.12 17.23
C ARG A 262 1.12 -9.45 16.15
N PHE A 263 2.37 -9.61 16.57
CA PHE A 263 3.50 -9.96 15.70
C PHE A 263 3.66 -11.48 15.58
N ALA A 264 4.13 -11.92 14.40
CA ALA A 264 4.35 -13.33 14.15
C ALA A 264 5.60 -13.92 14.83
N THR A 265 6.53 -13.04 15.22
CA THR A 265 7.77 -13.38 15.91
C THR A 265 7.81 -12.68 17.27
N ASN A 266 8.56 -13.26 18.21
CA ASN A 266 8.95 -12.52 19.41
C ASN A 266 10.02 -11.52 18.94
N GLY A 267 9.80 -10.22 19.13
CA GLY A 267 10.76 -9.20 18.71
C GLY A 267 12.11 -9.44 19.38
N ILE A 268 13.06 -9.99 18.63
CA ILE A 268 14.48 -9.91 18.94
C ILE A 268 15.02 -8.89 17.95
N TRP A 269 14.77 -7.61 18.23
CA TRP A 269 15.58 -6.57 17.62
C TRP A 269 16.90 -6.60 18.37
N PRO A 270 18.05 -6.91 17.72
CA PRO A 270 19.32 -6.71 18.37
C PRO A 270 19.47 -5.21 18.56
N THR A 271 19.19 -4.72 19.76
CA THR A 271 19.62 -3.39 20.17
C THR A 271 21.14 -3.40 20.14
N GLY A 272 21.71 -2.81 19.09
CA GLY A 272 23.12 -2.41 19.05
C GLY A 272 23.41 -1.31 20.06
#